data_AF-A0A2V8R3Z1-F1
#
_entry.id   AF-A0A2V8R3Z1-F1
#
_cell.length_a   1.000
_cell.length_b   1.000
_cell.length_c   1.000
_cell.angle_alpha   90.00
_cell.angle_beta   90.00
_cell.angle_gamma   90.00
#
_symmetry.space_group_name_H-M   'P 1'
#
loop_
_entity.id
_entity.type
_entity.pdbx_description
1 polymer ?
#
loop_
_entity_poly.entity_id
_entity_poly.type
_entity_poly.pdbx_seq_one_letter_code
_entity_poly.pdbx_strand_id
1 'polypeptide(L)'
;MTPEQYTLGIEEEFQIVDPQTRELRSHLSEILEEGRMILGEQVKPEMIQSQVEVGTGICRDIREARADITNLRAVISSLARKKGLAIVAASTHPISHWSEQQITDDAHYTLLIEELQMVARSLLIFGLHVHVGIADRDRQVHILNAARYFLPHVLALSTSSPFWLGIDTGL
;
A
#
# COMPACT_ATOMS: atom_id res chain seq x y z
N MET A 1 3.55 14.88 34.74
CA MET A 1 3.04 14.30 33.48
C MET A 1 4.05 13.29 32.99
N THR A 2 3.67 12.01 32.89
CA THR A 2 4.41 11.05 32.08
C THR A 2 4.47 11.59 30.65
N PRO A 3 5.62 11.52 29.96
CA PRO A 3 5.69 11.89 28.55
C PRO A 3 4.63 11.10 27.78
N GLU A 4 3.80 11.80 27.01
CA GLU A 4 2.83 11.16 26.15
C GLU A 4 3.60 10.35 25.09
N GLN A 5 3.28 9.06 24.97
CA GLN A 5 4.00 8.16 24.08
C GLN A 5 3.21 8.01 22.78
N TYR A 6 3.77 8.51 21.68
CA TYR A 6 3.25 8.24 20.34
C TYR A 6 3.66 6.83 19.90
N THR A 7 2.81 6.19 19.10
CA THR A 7 3.14 4.94 18.40
C THR A 7 3.01 5.12 16.90
N LEU A 8 3.63 4.23 16.14
CA LEU A 8 3.63 4.24 14.68
C LEU A 8 3.10 2.91 14.14
N GLY A 9 2.34 2.98 13.05
CA GLY A 9 2.05 1.86 12.16
C GLY A 9 2.32 2.32 10.72
N ILE A 10 2.91 1.46 9.89
CA ILE A 10 3.17 1.77 8.49
C ILE A 10 2.59 0.66 7.63
N GLU A 11 1.81 1.05 6.62
CA GLU A 11 1.29 0.15 5.59
C GLU A 11 1.90 0.52 4.24
N GLU A 12 2.30 -0.47 3.46
CA GLU A 12 2.83 -0.30 2.11
C GLU A 12 2.11 -1.23 1.14
N GLU A 13 1.65 -0.64 0.05
CA GLU A 13 1.01 -1.34 -1.04
C GLU A 13 2.00 -1.52 -2.19
N PHE A 14 2.22 -2.76 -2.59
CA PHE A 14 3.14 -3.10 -3.67
C PHE A 14 2.42 -3.62 -4.90
N GLN A 15 2.94 -3.23 -6.06
CA GLN A 15 2.55 -3.74 -7.36
C GLN A 15 3.19 -5.12 -7.59
N ILE A 16 2.41 -6.12 -7.98
CA ILE A 16 2.92 -7.43 -8.42
C ILE A 16 3.12 -7.40 -9.93
N VAL A 17 4.38 -7.49 -10.38
CA VAL A 17 4.74 -7.33 -11.79
C VAL A 17 5.43 -8.55 -12.37
N ASP A 18 5.20 -8.80 -13.66
CA ASP A 18 6.00 -9.71 -14.47
C ASP A 18 7.31 -9.01 -14.89
N PRO A 19 8.50 -9.52 -14.52
CA PRO A 19 9.76 -8.88 -14.89
C PRO A 19 10.06 -8.87 -16.39
N GLN A 20 9.43 -9.74 -17.18
CA GLN A 20 9.62 -9.84 -18.63
C GLN A 20 8.72 -8.86 -19.37
N THR A 21 7.40 -8.87 -19.10
CA THR A 21 6.45 -7.97 -19.78
C THR A 21 6.37 -6.59 -19.14
N ARG A 22 6.76 -6.47 -17.86
CA ARG A 22 6.62 -5.28 -17.01
C ARG A 22 5.17 -4.89 -16.75
N GLU A 23 4.24 -5.81 -16.96
CA GLU A 23 2.83 -5.61 -16.66
C GLU A 23 2.48 -6.15 -15.29
N LEU A 24 1.41 -5.61 -14.72
CA LEU A 24 0.77 -6.14 -13.54
C LEU A 24 0.30 -7.58 -13.76
N ARG A 25 0.42 -8.40 -12.71
CA ARG A 25 -0.04 -9.78 -12.71
C ARG A 25 -0.95 -10.05 -11.53
N SER A 26 -2.16 -10.51 -11.83
CA SER A 26 -3.08 -11.07 -10.85
C SER A 26 -2.63 -12.50 -10.49
N HIS A 27 -1.71 -12.64 -9.53
CA HIS A 27 -1.23 -13.92 -8.98
C HIS A 27 -1.19 -13.90 -7.44
N LEU A 28 -2.02 -13.04 -6.86
CA LEU A 28 -1.95 -12.67 -5.44
C LEU A 28 -2.32 -13.81 -4.50
N SER A 29 -3.23 -14.71 -4.89
CA SER A 29 -3.71 -15.79 -4.01
C SER A 29 -2.58 -16.66 -3.45
N GLU A 30 -1.63 -17.08 -4.30
CA GLU A 30 -0.50 -17.91 -3.86
C GLU A 30 0.52 -17.15 -3.00
N ILE A 31 0.80 -15.88 -3.36
CA ILE A 31 1.73 -15.03 -2.58
C ILE A 31 1.14 -14.72 -1.20
N LEU A 32 -0.17 -14.46 -1.13
CA LEU A 32 -0.86 -14.20 0.12
C LEU A 32 -0.96 -15.42 1.01
N GLU A 33 -1.21 -16.61 0.46
CA GLU A 33 -1.30 -17.83 1.27
C GLU A 33 0.04 -18.12 1.96
N GLU A 34 1.14 -18.12 1.20
CA GLU A 34 2.49 -18.25 1.76
C GLU A 34 2.84 -17.08 2.69
N GLY A 35 2.43 -15.86 2.32
CA GLY A 35 2.64 -14.65 3.11
C GLY A 35 1.97 -14.73 4.47
N ARG A 36 0.69 -15.11 4.54
CA ARG A 36 -0.08 -15.22 5.78
C ARG A 36 0.50 -16.29 6.72
N MET A 37 1.06 -17.37 6.17
CA MET A 37 1.74 -18.37 6.99
C MET A 37 3.01 -17.83 7.68
N ILE A 38 3.69 -16.84 7.07
CA ILE A 38 4.95 -16.27 7.57
C ILE A 38 4.72 -15.00 8.40
N LEU A 39 3.81 -14.14 7.95
CA LEU A 39 3.58 -12.77 8.45
C LEU A 39 2.25 -12.61 9.18
N GLY A 40 1.36 -13.60 9.15
CA GLY A 40 0.03 -13.52 9.76
C GLY A 40 -0.79 -12.37 9.19
N GLU A 41 -1.33 -11.53 10.07
CA GLU A 41 -2.19 -10.39 9.75
C GLU A 41 -1.42 -9.18 9.18
N GLN A 42 -0.08 -9.24 9.13
CA GLN A 42 0.75 -8.17 8.56
C GLN A 42 0.78 -8.18 7.03
N VAL A 43 0.05 -9.09 6.38
CA VAL A 43 -0.12 -9.12 4.92
C VAL A 43 -1.58 -9.30 4.58
N LYS A 44 -2.10 -8.50 3.66
CA LYS A 44 -3.51 -8.50 3.29
C LYS A 44 -3.71 -8.45 1.77
N PRO A 45 -4.79 -9.07 1.26
CA PRO A 45 -5.27 -8.77 -0.07
C PRO A 45 -5.75 -7.34 -0.14
N GLU A 46 -5.69 -6.77 -1.34
CA GLU A 46 -6.35 -5.52 -1.66
C GLU A 46 -7.49 -5.73 -2.66
N MET A 47 -8.25 -4.67 -2.93
CA MET A 47 -9.35 -4.69 -3.89
C MET A 47 -8.90 -5.21 -5.26
N ILE A 48 -7.70 -4.82 -5.69
CA ILE A 48 -7.11 -5.23 -6.96
C ILE A 48 -6.13 -6.39 -6.73
N GLN A 49 -6.30 -7.50 -7.45
CA GLN A 49 -5.49 -8.71 -7.27
C GLN A 49 -4.04 -8.59 -7.76
N SER A 50 -3.62 -7.47 -8.34
CA SER A 50 -2.21 -7.22 -8.68
C SER A 50 -1.51 -6.36 -7.62
N GLN A 51 -2.13 -6.23 -6.44
CA GLN A 51 -1.66 -5.44 -5.31
C GLN A 51 -1.53 -6.31 -4.06
N VAL A 52 -0.46 -6.11 -3.30
CA VAL A 52 -0.31 -6.69 -1.96
C VAL A 52 -0.05 -5.58 -0.95
N GLU A 53 -0.81 -5.57 0.14
CA GLU A 53 -0.56 -4.69 1.29
C GLU A 53 0.25 -5.46 2.33
N VAL A 54 1.24 -4.80 2.91
CA VAL A 54 1.86 -5.21 4.18
C VAL A 54 1.82 -4.10 5.21
N GLY A 55 1.64 -4.47 6.47
CA GLY A 55 1.55 -3.53 7.59
C GLY A 55 2.48 -3.91 8.75
N THR A 56 3.18 -2.93 9.31
CA THR A 56 3.94 -3.13 10.55
C THR A 56 3.00 -3.44 11.71
N GLY A 57 3.54 -4.01 12.78
CA GLY A 57 2.89 -3.94 14.09
C GLY A 57 2.80 -2.50 14.61
N ILE A 58 2.32 -2.36 15.85
CA ILE A 58 2.37 -1.08 16.57
C ILE A 58 3.79 -0.87 17.08
N CYS A 59 4.52 0.05 16.46
CA CYS A 59 5.90 0.37 16.78
C CYS A 59 6.00 1.53 17.79
N ARG A 60 6.98 1.48 18.68
CA ARG A 60 7.24 2.52 19.69
C ARG A 60 8.03 3.70 19.12
N ASP A 61 8.83 3.47 18.09
CA ASP A 61 9.63 4.48 17.42
C ASP A 61 9.97 4.09 15.97
N ILE A 62 10.67 4.99 15.26
CA ILE A 62 11.07 4.80 13.87
C ILE A 62 12.07 3.66 13.65
N ARG A 63 12.81 3.23 14.68
CA ARG A 63 13.81 2.16 14.56
C ARG A 63 13.11 0.81 14.52
N GLU A 64 12.09 0.65 15.37
CA GLU A 64 11.21 -0.52 15.32
C GLU A 64 10.45 -0.58 14.00
N ALA A 65 9.83 0.53 13.58
CA ALA A 65 9.11 0.59 12.31
C ALA A 65 10.02 0.26 11.12
N ARG A 66 11.27 0.75 11.14
CA ARG A 66 12.27 0.42 10.11
C ARG A 66 12.63 -1.07 10.10
N ALA A 67 12.84 -1.67 11.26
CA ALA A 67 13.18 -3.09 11.34
C ALA A 67 12.04 -3.96 10.79
N ASP A 68 10.81 -3.63 11.18
CA ASP A 68 9.60 -4.36 10.77
C ASP A 68 9.36 -4.22 9.26
N ILE A 69 9.32 -2.99 8.73
CA ILE A 69 9.10 -2.76 7.29
C ILE A 69 10.19 -3.39 6.41
N THR A 70 11.43 -3.43 6.90
CA THR A 70 12.54 -4.10 6.17
C THR A 70 12.30 -5.60 6.08
N ASN A 71 11.83 -6.22 7.16
CA ASN A 71 11.47 -7.64 7.18
C ASN A 71 10.28 -7.92 6.24
N LEU A 72 9.22 -7.13 6.32
CA LEU A 72 8.02 -7.26 5.47
C LEU A 72 8.38 -7.20 3.99
N ARG A 73 9.16 -6.19 3.58
CA ARG A 73 9.67 -6.03 2.21
C ARG A 73 10.50 -7.24 1.78
N ALA A 74 11.40 -7.72 2.64
CA ALA A 74 12.27 -8.86 2.31
C ALA A 74 11.46 -10.14 2.07
N VAL A 75 10.46 -10.42 2.93
CA VAL A 75 9.60 -11.59 2.83
C VAL A 75 8.76 -11.54 1.56
N ILE A 76 7.98 -10.48 1.35
CA ILE A 76 7.12 -10.37 0.16
C ILE A 76 7.93 -10.39 -1.14
N SER A 77 9.07 -9.67 -1.18
CA SER A 77 9.95 -9.68 -2.34
C SER A 77 10.52 -11.08 -2.62
N SER A 78 10.82 -11.87 -1.58
CA SER A 78 11.24 -13.26 -1.74
C SER A 78 10.11 -14.16 -2.24
N LEU A 79 8.89 -13.98 -1.75
CA LEU A 79 7.73 -14.77 -2.17
C LEU A 79 7.39 -14.51 -3.64
N ALA A 80 7.35 -13.25 -4.06
CA ALA A 80 7.16 -12.88 -5.46
C ALA A 80 8.24 -13.51 -6.36
N ARG A 81 9.52 -13.42 -5.97
CA ARG A 81 10.64 -14.01 -6.74
C ARG A 81 10.52 -15.53 -6.92
N LYS A 82 10.05 -16.27 -5.92
CA LYS A 82 9.84 -17.73 -6.03
C LYS A 82 8.84 -18.09 -7.15
N LYS A 83 7.92 -17.18 -7.46
CA LYS A 83 6.91 -17.33 -8.51
C LYS A 83 7.32 -16.70 -9.84
N GLY A 84 8.57 -16.25 -9.96
CA GLY A 84 9.06 -15.54 -11.17
C GLY A 84 8.53 -14.11 -11.30
N LEU A 85 7.97 -13.54 -10.23
CA LEU A 85 7.41 -12.20 -10.20
C LEU A 85 8.34 -11.24 -9.43
N ALA A 86 8.07 -9.94 -9.54
CA ALA A 86 8.70 -8.92 -8.72
C ALA A 86 7.66 -8.02 -8.06
N ILE A 87 8.11 -7.27 -7.06
CA ILE A 87 7.32 -6.21 -6.44
C ILE A 87 7.89 -4.84 -6.80
N VAL A 88 7.02 -3.86 -6.99
CA VAL A 88 7.39 -2.46 -7.24
C VAL A 88 6.65 -1.56 -6.26
N ALA A 89 7.36 -0.59 -5.69
CA ALA A 89 6.81 0.48 -4.88
C ALA A 89 6.79 1.78 -5.70
N ALA A 90 5.62 2.13 -6.23
CA ALA A 90 5.37 3.37 -6.94
C ALA A 90 3.87 3.66 -6.91
N SER A 91 3.47 4.94 -6.90
CA SER A 91 2.07 5.30 -6.65
C SER A 91 1.10 4.99 -7.80
N THR A 92 1.61 4.79 -9.01
CA THR A 92 0.85 4.28 -10.17
C THR A 92 1.66 3.23 -10.91
N HIS A 93 0.97 2.33 -11.61
CA HIS A 93 1.65 1.46 -12.57
C HIS A 93 1.73 2.19 -13.93
N PRO A 94 2.90 2.23 -14.59
CA PRO A 94 3.11 3.11 -15.74
C PRO A 94 2.34 2.71 -17.00
N ILE A 95 2.10 1.41 -17.25
CA ILE A 95 1.57 0.92 -18.55
C ILE A 95 0.29 0.08 -18.47
N SER A 96 0.15 -0.81 -17.48
CA SER A 96 -1.02 -1.70 -17.36
C SER A 96 -2.33 -0.94 -17.20
N HIS A 97 -3.37 -1.46 -17.87
CA HIS A 97 -4.69 -0.85 -17.88
C HIS A 97 -5.53 -1.33 -16.68
N TRP A 98 -6.20 -0.39 -16.01
CA TRP A 98 -7.04 -0.69 -14.84
C TRP A 98 -8.19 -1.66 -15.16
N SER A 99 -8.75 -1.59 -16.36
CA SER A 99 -9.89 -2.45 -16.75
C SER A 99 -9.52 -3.91 -16.98
N GLU A 100 -8.22 -4.20 -17.08
CA GLU A 100 -7.70 -5.56 -17.24
C GLU A 100 -7.35 -6.20 -15.90
N GLN A 101 -7.43 -5.43 -14.81
CA GLN A 101 -7.10 -5.91 -13.48
C GLN A 101 -8.27 -6.70 -12.88
N GLN A 102 -7.93 -7.81 -12.24
CA GLN A 102 -8.91 -8.62 -11.54
C GLN A 102 -9.20 -8.03 -10.16
N ILE A 103 -10.46 -8.11 -9.77
CA ILE A 103 -10.95 -7.64 -8.47
C ILE A 103 -11.01 -8.83 -7.52
N THR A 104 -10.63 -8.63 -6.27
CA THR A 104 -10.73 -9.64 -5.23
C THR A 104 -12.20 -9.95 -4.94
N ASP A 105 -12.54 -11.24 -4.87
CA ASP A 105 -13.90 -11.69 -4.55
C ASP A 105 -14.19 -11.50 -3.06
N ASP A 106 -14.65 -10.28 -2.72
CA ASP A 106 -15.04 -9.88 -1.38
C ASP A 106 -16.32 -9.02 -1.44
N ALA A 107 -17.24 -9.25 -0.51
CA ALA A 107 -18.52 -8.56 -0.48
C ALA A 107 -18.38 -7.06 -0.21
N HIS A 108 -17.39 -6.65 0.59
CA HIS A 108 -17.09 -5.24 0.86
C HIS A 108 -16.61 -4.52 -0.40
N TYR A 109 -15.67 -5.13 -1.14
CA TYR A 109 -15.19 -4.55 -2.41
C TYR A 109 -16.30 -4.51 -3.47
N THR A 110 -17.14 -5.54 -3.54
CA THR A 110 -18.30 -5.55 -4.43
C THR A 110 -19.22 -4.35 -4.18
N LEU A 111 -19.55 -4.09 -2.91
CA LEU A 111 -20.37 -2.92 -2.52
C LEU A 111 -19.69 -1.60 -2.91
N LEU A 112 -18.40 -1.44 -2.63
CA LEU A 112 -17.63 -0.24 -3.03
C LEU A 112 -17.68 0.02 -4.54
N ILE A 113 -17.57 -1.04 -5.35
CA ILE A 113 -17.60 -0.98 -6.81
C ILE A 113 -19.02 -0.64 -7.31
N GLU A 114 -20.05 -1.13 -6.64
CA GLU A 114 -21.44 -0.80 -6.93
C GLU A 114 -21.77 0.65 -6.56
N GLU A 115 -21.23 1.18 -5.48
CA GLU A 115 -21.48 2.56 -5.04
C GLU A 115 -20.70 3.59 -5.86
N LEU A 116 -19.40 3.35 -6.07
CA LEU A 116 -18.48 4.34 -6.68
C LEU A 116 -18.32 4.17 -8.20
N GLN A 117 -18.83 3.07 -8.74
CA GLN A 117 -18.86 2.78 -10.17
C GLN A 117 -17.48 2.91 -10.84
N MET A 118 -17.34 3.82 -11.81
CA MET A 118 -16.11 4.00 -12.58
C MET A 118 -14.93 4.40 -11.70
N VAL A 119 -15.18 5.19 -10.66
CA VAL A 119 -14.11 5.67 -9.77
C VAL A 119 -13.41 4.49 -9.12
N ALA A 120 -14.15 3.59 -8.47
CA ALA A 120 -13.56 2.39 -7.86
C ALA A 120 -12.88 1.49 -8.89
N ARG A 121 -13.46 1.29 -10.07
CA ARG A 121 -12.88 0.44 -11.13
C ARG A 121 -11.55 0.97 -11.66
N SER A 122 -11.34 2.29 -11.68
CA SER A 122 -10.11 2.90 -12.17
C SER A 122 -9.09 3.22 -11.08
N LEU A 123 -9.34 2.85 -9.81
CA LEU A 123 -8.39 3.03 -8.71
C LEU A 123 -7.27 1.99 -8.79
N LEU A 124 -6.31 2.24 -9.69
CA LEU A 124 -5.05 1.49 -9.78
C LEU A 124 -3.90 2.33 -9.21
N ILE A 125 -4.03 2.68 -7.94
CA ILE A 125 -3.06 3.49 -7.19
C ILE A 125 -2.51 2.68 -6.01
N PHE A 126 -1.29 3.01 -5.60
CA PHE A 126 -0.59 2.30 -4.54
C PHE A 126 -0.04 3.29 -3.51
N GLY A 127 -0.35 3.05 -2.25
CA GLY A 127 -0.10 3.94 -1.13
C GLY A 127 1.04 3.50 -0.22
N LEU A 128 1.53 4.49 0.52
CA LEU A 128 2.22 4.29 1.79
C LEU A 128 1.42 5.05 2.83
N HIS A 129 0.95 4.35 3.86
CA HIS A 129 0.18 4.94 4.95
C HIS A 129 1.01 4.95 6.22
N VAL A 130 1.02 6.08 6.94
CA VAL A 130 1.65 6.21 8.25
C VAL A 130 0.59 6.57 9.27
N HIS A 131 0.36 5.64 10.19
CA HIS A 131 -0.56 5.78 11.32
C HIS A 131 0.23 6.25 12.54
N VAL A 132 -0.25 7.31 13.20
CA VAL A 132 0.35 7.82 14.44
C VAL A 132 -0.66 7.69 15.57
N GLY A 133 -0.37 6.84 16.55
CA GLY A 133 -1.19 6.67 17.74
C GLY A 133 -1.03 7.85 18.69
N ILE A 134 -2.15 8.52 19.02
CA ILE A 134 -2.23 9.66 19.93
C ILE A 134 -3.36 9.38 20.91
N ALA A 135 -3.10 9.45 22.21
CA ALA A 135 -4.10 9.09 23.23
C ALA A 135 -5.18 10.18 23.40
N ASP A 136 -4.79 11.45 23.40
CA ASP A 136 -5.70 12.57 23.60
C ASP A 136 -6.46 12.95 22.33
N ARG A 137 -7.79 12.96 22.40
CA ARG A 137 -8.69 13.20 21.25
C ARG A 137 -8.65 14.63 20.76
N ASP A 138 -8.61 15.62 21.65
CA ASP A 138 -8.56 17.02 21.24
C ASP A 138 -7.24 17.29 20.51
N ARG A 139 -6.15 16.73 21.03
CA ARG A 139 -4.84 16.78 20.39
C ARG A 139 -4.80 16.09 19.03
N GLN A 140 -5.49 14.96 18.84
CA GLN A 140 -5.63 14.34 17.50
C GLN A 140 -6.17 15.35 16.49
N VAL A 141 -7.25 16.06 16.84
CA VAL A 141 -7.86 17.08 15.97
C VAL A 141 -6.90 18.24 15.69
N HIS A 142 -6.20 18.72 16.72
CA HIS A 142 -5.20 19.77 16.55
C HIS A 142 -4.04 19.36 15.63
N ILE A 143 -3.53 18.15 15.80
CA ILE A 143 -2.44 17.61 14.96
C ILE A 143 -2.93 17.42 13.53
N LEU A 144 -4.12 16.85 13.31
CA LEU A 144 -4.67 16.66 11.97
C LEU A 144 -4.82 18.00 11.23
N ASN A 145 -5.31 19.03 11.92
CA ASN A 145 -5.42 20.38 11.36
C ASN A 145 -4.04 20.96 10.98
N ALA A 146 -3.03 20.78 11.83
CA ALA A 146 -1.66 21.21 11.53
C ALA A 146 -1.03 20.40 10.38
N ALA A 147 -1.29 19.10 10.30
CA ALA A 147 -0.75 18.22 9.27
C ALA A 147 -1.15 18.66 7.85
N ARG A 148 -2.33 19.25 7.68
CA ARG A 148 -2.80 19.78 6.40
C ARG A 148 -1.84 20.79 5.77
N TYR A 149 -1.13 21.57 6.59
CA TYR A 149 -0.11 22.50 6.11
C TYR A 149 1.10 21.79 5.50
N PHE A 150 1.44 20.60 6.02
CA PHE A 150 2.58 19.81 5.58
C PHE A 150 2.28 18.88 4.40
N LEU A 151 1.02 18.60 4.10
CA LEU A 151 0.63 17.68 3.02
C LEU A 151 1.31 17.98 1.65
N PRO A 152 1.40 19.23 1.17
CA PRO A 152 2.09 19.51 -0.10
C PRO A 152 3.59 19.18 -0.07
N HIS A 153 4.23 19.34 1.10
CA HIS A 153 5.64 19.03 1.28
C HIS A 153 5.88 17.52 1.30
N VAL A 154 5.01 16.77 1.99
CA VAL A 154 5.06 15.31 2.00
C VAL A 154 4.83 14.78 0.59
N LEU A 155 3.80 15.29 -0.12
CA LEU A 155 3.51 14.90 -1.49
C LEU A 155 4.69 15.15 -2.43
N ALA A 156 5.35 16.32 -2.33
CA ALA A 156 6.51 16.64 -3.15
C ALA A 156 7.70 15.69 -2.90
N LEU A 157 7.89 15.24 -1.65
CA LEU A 157 8.95 14.30 -1.29
C LEU A 157 8.62 12.85 -1.64
N SER A 158 7.33 12.49 -1.71
CA SER A 158 6.86 11.12 -1.91
C SER A 158 6.41 10.81 -3.35
N THR A 159 6.44 11.79 -4.26
CA THR A 159 5.96 11.61 -5.63
C THR A 159 6.69 10.47 -6.34
N SER A 160 5.91 9.58 -6.98
CA SER A 160 6.43 8.41 -7.68
C SER A 160 5.53 7.94 -8.83
N SER A 161 4.67 8.83 -9.34
CA SER A 161 3.64 8.51 -10.35
C SER A 161 3.61 9.46 -11.55
N PRO A 162 4.73 9.69 -12.26
CA PRO A 162 4.73 10.59 -13.41
C PRO A 162 3.97 10.02 -14.63
N PHE A 163 3.74 8.69 -14.67
CA PHE A 163 3.12 8.00 -15.80
C PHE A 163 1.76 7.37 -15.44
N TRP A 164 0.85 7.37 -16.41
CA TRP A 164 -0.45 6.68 -16.35
C TRP A 164 -0.85 6.15 -17.72
N LEU A 165 -1.11 4.84 -17.85
CA LEU A 165 -1.51 4.20 -19.12
C LEU A 165 -0.56 4.49 -20.30
N GLY A 166 0.75 4.53 -20.03
CA GLY A 166 1.81 4.81 -20.98
C GLY A 166 2.02 6.29 -21.30
N ILE A 167 1.30 7.20 -20.64
CA ILE A 167 1.34 8.64 -20.89
C ILE A 167 2.14 9.33 -19.79
N ASP A 168 3.10 10.19 -20.18
CA ASP A 168 3.69 11.18 -19.29
C ASP A 168 2.63 12.22 -18.92
N THR A 169 2.20 12.20 -17.66
CA THR A 169 1.05 12.97 -17.20
C THR A 169 1.37 14.46 -17.06
N GLY A 170 2.65 14.83 -16.95
CA GLY A 170 3.08 16.20 -16.64
C GLY A 170 2.77 16.67 -15.22
N LEU A 171 2.43 15.75 -14.31
CA LEU A 171 2.19 15.99 -12.87
C LEU A 171 3.44 15.80 -12.01
#